data_AF-A0A3D4PE01-F1
#
_entry.id   AF-A0A3D4PE01-F1
#
_cell.length_a   1.000
_cell.length_b   1.000
_cell.length_c   1.000
_cell.angle_alpha   90.00
_cell.angle_beta   90.00
_cell.angle_gamma   90.00
#
_symmetry.space_group_name_H-M   'P 1'
#
loop_
_entity.id
_entity.type
_entity.pdbx_description
1 polymer ?
#
loop_
_entity_poly.entity_id
_entity_poly.type
_entity_poly.pdbx_seq_one_letter_code
_entity_poly.pdbx_strand_id
1 'polypeptide(L)'
;MAKHNAEKAKPLYDYLDQSQLFKPTADKDSRSLMNVCFVTGDEALDAKFVSESKAAGFDGLKGHRSVGGMRASIYNAFPKQGVVDLVSFMKDFESKNS
;
A
#
# COMPACT_ATOMS: atom_id res chain seq x y z
N MET A 1 -9.34 5.92 18.82
CA MET A 1 -9.63 5.55 17.41
C MET A 1 -8.71 6.28 16.44
N ALA A 2 -8.79 7.61 16.31
CA ALA A 2 -7.96 8.38 15.36
C ALA A 2 -6.44 8.17 15.55
N LYS A 3 -5.93 8.26 16.79
CA LYS A 3 -4.50 8.05 17.10
C LYS A 3 -4.00 6.64 16.71
N HIS A 4 -4.79 5.61 17.00
CA HIS A 4 -4.44 4.23 16.66
C HIS A 4 -4.35 4.01 15.14
N ASN A 5 -5.27 4.57 14.37
CA ASN A 5 -5.24 4.45 12.91
C ASN A 5 -4.13 5.29 12.28
N ALA A 6 -3.79 6.44 12.87
CA ALA A 6 -2.62 7.22 12.45
C ALA A 6 -1.31 6.44 12.66
N GLU A 7 -1.11 5.84 13.83
CA GLU A 7 0.06 5.01 14.14
C GLU A 7 0.16 3.75 13.28
N LYS A 8 -0.99 3.24 12.82
CA LYS A 8 -1.07 2.07 11.93
C LYS A 8 -0.82 2.43 10.48
N ALA A 9 -1.34 3.55 9.99
CA ALA A 9 -1.13 4.01 8.62
C ALA A 9 0.29 4.57 8.41
N LYS A 10 0.91 5.08 9.47
CA LYS A 10 2.22 5.73 9.42
C LYS A 10 3.32 4.88 8.78
N PRO A 11 3.57 3.61 9.16
CA PRO A 11 4.59 2.79 8.51
C PRO A 11 4.42 2.65 7.00
N LEU A 12 3.17 2.55 6.53
CA LEU A 12 2.87 2.44 5.11
C LEU A 12 3.15 3.77 4.39
N TYR A 13 2.67 4.89 4.92
CA TYR A 13 2.93 6.19 4.32
C TYR A 13 4.41 6.61 4.38
N ASP A 14 5.10 6.31 5.48
CA ASP A 14 6.53 6.58 5.62
C ASP A 14 7.34 5.85 4.54
N TYR A 15 6.96 4.60 4.25
CA TYR A 15 7.59 3.83 3.18
C TYR A 15 7.22 4.38 1.79
N LEU A 16 5.94 4.68 1.54
CA LEU A 16 5.50 5.28 0.27
C LEU A 16 6.16 6.64 -0.02
N ASP A 17 6.50 7.42 1.01
CA ASP A 17 7.20 8.70 0.86
C ASP A 17 8.70 8.54 0.50
N GLN A 18 9.28 7.37 0.74
CA GLN A 18 10.71 7.08 0.51
C GLN A 18 10.94 6.16 -0.69
N SER A 19 9.91 5.39 -1.08
CA SER A 19 9.94 4.48 -2.21
C SER A 19 10.21 5.23 -3.52
N GLN A 20 11.02 4.62 -4.38
CA GLN A 20 11.26 5.08 -5.74
C GLN A 20 10.24 4.49 -6.70
N LEU A 21 9.79 3.27 -6.43
CA LEU A 21 8.82 2.54 -7.25
C LEU A 21 7.37 2.95 -6.92
N PHE A 22 6.98 2.93 -5.65
CA PHE A 22 5.59 3.19 -5.26
C PHE A 22 5.34 4.66 -4.95
N LYS A 23 4.20 5.17 -5.42
CA LYS A 23 3.80 6.57 -5.23
C LYS A 23 2.39 6.64 -4.63
N PRO A 24 2.19 7.39 -3.53
CA PRO A 24 0.87 7.66 -3.01
C PRO A 24 0.09 8.55 -4.00
N THR A 25 -1.20 8.27 -4.15
CA THR A 25 -2.08 9.05 -5.05
C THR A 25 -2.70 10.28 -4.41
N ALA A 26 -2.69 10.36 -3.07
CA ALA A 26 -3.25 11.47 -2.32
C ALA A 26 -2.15 12.39 -1.78
N ASP A 27 -2.42 13.71 -1.82
CA ASP A 27 -1.60 14.73 -1.18
C ASP A 27 -1.48 14.48 0.33
N LYS A 28 -0.35 14.90 0.92
CA LYS A 28 0.00 14.61 2.32
C LYS A 28 -1.12 14.99 3.31
N ASP A 29 -1.76 16.13 3.11
CA ASP A 29 -2.81 16.65 3.99
C ASP A 29 -4.19 15.98 3.76
N SER A 30 -4.33 15.22 2.68
CA SER A 30 -5.57 14.53 2.29
C SER A 30 -5.49 13.01 2.45
N ARG A 31 -4.43 12.50 3.08
CA ARG A 31 -4.19 11.06 3.25
C ARG A 31 -5.22 10.41 4.14
N SER A 32 -5.89 9.38 3.61
CA SER A 32 -6.80 8.55 4.39
C SER A 32 -6.02 7.65 5.36
N LEU A 33 -6.47 7.55 6.61
CA LEU A 33 -5.95 6.59 7.58
C LEU A 33 -6.52 5.17 7.43
N MET A 34 -7.44 4.99 6.47
CA MET A 34 -8.20 3.74 6.28
C MET A 34 -8.02 3.15 4.89
N ASN A 35 -7.92 3.98 3.86
CA ASN A 35 -7.83 3.54 2.47
C ASN A 35 -6.62 4.20 1.82
N VAL A 36 -5.49 3.51 1.86
CA VAL A 36 -4.23 4.02 1.31
C VAL A 36 -4.14 3.58 -0.15
N CYS A 37 -4.26 4.54 -1.07
CA CYS A 37 -4.17 4.30 -2.51
C CYS A 37 -2.78 4.69 -3.04
N PHE A 38 -2.15 3.80 -3.78
CA PHE A 38 -0.81 3.97 -4.34
C PHE A 38 -0.66 3.27 -5.69
N VAL A 39 0.28 3.71 -6.50
CA VAL A 39 0.56 3.23 -7.87
C VAL A 39 2.06 3.06 -8.07
N THR A 40 2.50 2.22 -8.99
CA THR A 40 3.90 2.21 -9.45
C THR A 40 4.15 3.18 -10.61
N GLY A 41 3.09 3.59 -11.31
CA GLY A 41 3.17 4.38 -12.54
C GLY A 41 3.28 3.53 -13.81
N ASP A 42 3.29 2.20 -13.67
CA ASP A 42 3.26 1.23 -14.76
C ASP A 42 2.17 0.18 -14.48
N GLU A 43 1.21 0.04 -15.39
CA GLU A 43 0.08 -0.88 -15.23
C GLU A 43 0.50 -2.35 -15.16
N ALA A 44 1.58 -2.74 -15.85
CA ALA A 44 2.10 -4.10 -15.81
C ALA A 44 2.76 -4.40 -14.47
N LEU A 45 3.50 -3.44 -13.89
CA LEU A 45 4.06 -3.57 -12.55
C LEU A 45 2.97 -3.58 -11.47
N ASP A 46 1.93 -2.75 -11.61
CA ASP A 46 0.77 -2.77 -10.72
C ASP A 46 0.06 -4.13 -10.76
N ALA A 47 -0.17 -4.68 -11.96
CA ALA A 47 -0.77 -6.01 -12.13
C ALA A 47 0.11 -7.12 -11.53
N LYS A 48 1.43 -7.04 -11.72
CA LYS A 48 2.41 -7.98 -11.14
C LYS A 48 2.38 -7.93 -9.62
N PHE A 49 2.42 -6.73 -9.03
CA PHE A 49 2.33 -6.53 -7.59
C PHE A 49 1.04 -7.11 -7.01
N VAL A 50 -0.12 -6.85 -7.63
CA VAL A 50 -1.41 -7.40 -7.19
C VAL A 50 -1.41 -8.94 -7.24
N SER A 51 -0.81 -9.54 -8.27
CA SER A 51 -0.71 -10.99 -8.37
C SER A 51 0.20 -11.60 -7.29
N GLU A 52 1.40 -11.04 -7.11
CA GLU A 52 2.38 -11.54 -6.14
C GLU A 52 1.93 -11.31 -4.70
N SER A 53 1.35 -10.15 -4.40
CA SER A 53 0.81 -9.84 -3.06
C SER A 53 -0.30 -10.80 -2.68
N LYS A 54 -1.20 -11.13 -3.62
CA LYS A 54 -2.23 -12.15 -3.42
C LYS A 54 -1.63 -13.53 -3.14
N ALA A 55 -0.58 -13.92 -3.88
CA ALA A 55 0.12 -15.19 -3.63
C ALA A 55 0.84 -15.22 -2.27
N ALA A 56 1.30 -14.06 -1.78
CA ALA A 56 1.88 -13.88 -0.46
C ALA A 56 0.82 -13.74 0.67
N GLY A 57 -0.47 -13.86 0.36
CA GLY A 57 -1.56 -13.81 1.34
C GLY A 57 -2.13 -12.40 1.59
N PHE A 58 -1.65 -11.38 0.89
CA PHE A 58 -2.21 -10.02 0.91
C PHE A 58 -3.28 -9.87 -0.18
N ASP A 59 -4.48 -10.40 0.07
CA ASP A 59 -5.61 -10.25 -0.85
C ASP A 59 -6.30 -8.88 -0.70
N GLY A 60 -7.05 -8.48 -1.73
CA GLY A 60 -7.87 -7.26 -1.70
C GLY A 60 -7.11 -5.95 -1.95
N LEU A 61 -5.84 -6.02 -2.38
CA LEU A 61 -5.03 -4.83 -2.68
C LEU A 61 -5.29 -4.22 -4.05
N LYS A 62 -6.05 -4.88 -4.94
CA LYS A 62 -6.36 -4.33 -6.27
C LYS A 62 -7.13 -3.01 -6.15
N GLY A 63 -6.60 -1.95 -6.75
CA GLY A 63 -7.22 -0.64 -6.81
C GLY A 63 -8.51 -0.61 -7.63
N HIS A 64 -9.19 0.54 -7.63
CA HIS A 64 -10.44 0.68 -8.37
C HIS A 64 -10.17 0.75 -9.89
N ARG A 65 -11.04 0.13 -10.69
CA ARG A 65 -10.90 0.01 -12.15
C ARG A 65 -10.67 1.33 -12.91
N SER A 66 -11.08 2.46 -12.34
CA SER A 66 -10.96 3.78 -12.98
C SER A 66 -9.62 4.47 -12.73
N VAL A 67 -8.88 4.04 -11.70
CA VAL A 67 -7.62 4.66 -11.26
C VAL A 67 -6.44 3.69 -11.29
N GLY A 68 -6.70 2.39 -11.42
CA GLY A 68 -5.65 1.38 -11.45
C GLY A 68 -4.95 1.22 -10.09
N GLY A 69 -3.72 0.71 -10.12
CA GLY A 69 -2.87 0.56 -8.95
C GLY A 69 -3.44 -0.28 -7.82
N MET A 70 -3.11 0.16 -6.61
CA MET A 70 -3.34 -0.55 -5.37
C MET A 70 -4.13 0.28 -4.36
N ARG A 71 -4.92 -0.42 -3.53
CA ARG A 71 -5.64 0.15 -2.38
C ARG A 71 -5.52 -0.76 -1.17
N ALA A 72 -4.73 -0.34 -0.19
CA ALA A 72 -4.66 -0.99 1.12
C ALA A 72 -5.76 -0.46 2.05
N SER A 73 -6.73 -1.33 2.36
CA SER A 73 -7.86 -1.01 3.23
C SER A 73 -7.56 -1.45 4.68
N ILE A 74 -7.05 -0.54 5.49
CA ILE A 74 -6.54 -0.77 6.84
C ILE A 74 -7.53 -0.30 7.92
N TYR A 75 -8.77 -0.78 7.85
CA TYR A 75 -9.85 -0.46 8.80
C TYR A 75 -9.49 -0.81 10.26
N ASN A 76 -10.31 -0.37 11.22
CA ASN A 76 -10.04 -0.53 12.66
C ASN A 76 -9.65 -1.95 13.09
N ALA A 77 -10.27 -2.98 12.49
CA ALA A 77 -10.00 -4.39 12.82
C ALA A 77 -8.71 -4.94 12.18
N PHE A 78 -8.11 -4.23 11.22
CA PHE A 78 -6.88 -4.66 10.57
C PHE A 78 -5.69 -4.49 11.53
N PRO A 79 -4.90 -5.55 11.77
CA PRO A 79 -3.81 -5.52 12.73
C PRO A 79 -2.66 -4.63 12.23
N LYS A 80 -2.00 -3.93 13.15
CA LYS A 80 -0.78 -3.15 12.83
C LYS A 80 0.31 -4.03 12.22
N GLN A 81 0.46 -5.26 12.70
CA GLN A 81 1.43 -6.21 12.16
C GLN A 81 1.20 -6.48 10.67
N GLY A 82 -0.06 -6.62 10.24
CA GLY A 82 -0.38 -6.80 8.82
C GLY A 82 0.08 -5.62 7.95
N VAL A 83 0.11 -4.38 8.49
CA VAL A 83 0.68 -3.23 7.77
C VAL A 83 2.19 -3.31 7.68
N VAL A 84 2.84 -3.74 8.76
CA VAL A 84 4.30 -3.94 8.78
C VAL A 84 4.71 -5.05 7.81
N ASP A 85 3.99 -6.16 7.78
CA ASP A 85 4.24 -7.27 6.88
C ASP A 85 4.03 -6.86 5.42
N LEU A 86 2.98 -6.07 5.14
CA LEU A 86 2.75 -5.49 3.82
C LEU A 86 3.93 -4.59 3.39
N VAL A 87 4.41 -3.72 4.28
CA VAL A 87 5.57 -2.86 3.98
C VAL A 87 6.83 -3.67 3.70
N SER A 88 7.07 -4.74 4.46
CA SER A 88 8.19 -5.66 4.20
C SER A 88 8.07 -6.32 2.83
N PHE A 89 6.88 -6.81 2.48
CA PHE A 89 6.62 -7.36 1.15
C PHE A 89 6.84 -6.32 0.05
N MET A 90 6.39 -5.07 0.24
CA MET A 90 6.60 -4.01 -0.74
C MET A 90 8.07 -3.70 -0.94
N LYS A 91 8.88 -3.65 0.12
CA LYS A 91 10.34 -3.46 0.02
C LYS A 91 11.01 -4.57 -0.78
N ASP A 92 10.64 -5.82 -0.51
CA ASP A 92 11.15 -6.97 -1.23
C ASP A 92 10.76 -6.90 -2.71
N PHE A 93 9.51 -6.54 -3.00
CA PHE A 93 9.03 -6.35 -4.37
C PHE A 93 9.80 -5.23 -5.08
N GLU A 94 9.94 -4.07 -4.45
CA GLU A 94 10.70 -2.94 -5.00
C GLU A 94 12.14 -3.35 -5.30
N SER A 95 12.84 -4.02 -4.38
CA SER A 95 14.23 -4.47 -4.60
C SER A 95 14.41 -5.42 -5.79
N LYS A 96 13.36 -6.17 -6.17
CA LYS A 96 13.38 -7.12 -7.29
C LYS A 96 12.94 -6.50 -8.61
N ASN A 97 12.41 -5.28 -8.59
CA ASN A 97 11.79 -4.62 -9.73
C ASN A 97 12.23 -3.15 -9.90
N SER A 98 13.31 -2.73 -9.22
CA SER A 98 13.96 -1.42 -9.35
C SER A 98 15.19 -1.47 -10.25
#